data_AF-A0A1C5X737-F1
#
_entry.id   AF-A0A1C5X737-F1
#
_cell.length_a   1.000
_cell.length_b   1.000
_cell.length_c   1.000
_cell.angle_alpha   90.00
_cell.angle_beta   90.00
_cell.angle_gamma   90.00
#
_symmetry.space_group_name_H-M   'P 1'
#
loop_
_entity.id
_entity.type
_entity.pdbx_description
1 polymer ?
#
loop_
_entity_poly.entity_id
_entity_poly.type
_entity_poly.pdbx_seq_one_letter_code
_entity_poly.pdbx_strand_id
1 'polypeptide(L)'
;MRTIAGLTLARDRVLLIDPPPMALGAWVPEERLIENSRTFAQLCKELAERMGVRFADAGAWGVSLAYDGVHFTEAGHRAFAAGLLEVLR
;
A
#
# COMPACT_ATOMS: atom_id res chain seq x y z
N MET A 1 12.36 -2.68 -17.22
CA MET A 1 12.11 -2.67 -15.77
C MET A 1 13.33 -3.25 -15.08
N ARG A 2 14.14 -2.43 -14.40
CA ARG A 2 15.32 -2.91 -13.67
C ARG A 2 14.81 -3.51 -12.36
N THR A 3 14.80 -4.83 -12.26
CA THR A 3 14.56 -5.51 -10.98
C THR A 3 15.72 -5.20 -10.04
N ILE A 4 15.45 -5.11 -8.74
CA ILE A 4 16.48 -5.06 -7.69
C ILE A 4 17.13 -6.45 -7.53
N ALA A 5 17.37 -7.15 -8.64
CA ALA A 5 17.98 -8.47 -8.67
C ALA A 5 19.46 -8.32 -8.34
N GLY A 6 19.81 -8.44 -7.06
CA GLY A 6 21.19 -8.39 -6.57
C GLY A 6 21.40 -7.69 -5.24
N LEU A 7 20.41 -6.97 -4.70
CA LEU A 7 20.50 -6.44 -3.33
C LEU A 7 20.07 -7.52 -2.33
N THR A 8 21.04 -8.18 -1.71
CA THR A 8 20.79 -9.02 -0.54
C THR A 8 20.58 -8.10 0.68
N LEU A 9 19.33 -7.71 0.91
CA LEU A 9 18.94 -7.04 2.16
C LEU A 9 18.56 -8.09 3.20
N ALA A 10 18.93 -7.84 4.45
CA ALA A 10 18.38 -8.60 5.56
C ALA A 10 16.86 -8.40 5.62
N ARG A 11 16.10 -9.45 5.99
CA ARG A 11 14.64 -9.44 5.89
C ARG A 11 13.99 -8.33 6.73
N ASP A 12 14.60 -7.99 7.85
CA ASP A 12 14.22 -6.87 8.73
C ASP A 12 14.42 -5.49 8.06
N ARG A 13 15.26 -5.39 7.02
CA ARG A 13 15.45 -4.17 6.23
C ARG A 13 14.45 -4.01 5.09
N VAL A 14 13.61 -5.01 4.84
CA VAL A 14 12.54 -4.96 3.84
C VAL A 14 11.20 -4.72 4.53
N LEU A 15 10.45 -3.75 4.03
CA LEU A 15 9.08 -3.43 4.45
C LEU A 15 8.16 -3.56 3.23
N LEU A 16 7.18 -4.46 3.31
CA LEU A 16 6.08 -4.51 2.35
C LEU A 16 4.93 -3.65 2.88
N ILE A 17 4.45 -2.72 2.05
CA ILE A 17 3.32 -1.85 2.38
C ILE A 17 2.22 -2.15 1.37
N ASP A 18 1.01 -2.41 1.85
CA ASP A 18 -0.16 -2.43 0.96
C ASP A 18 -0.56 -1.00 0.54
N PRO A 19 -1.34 -0.84 -0.53
CA PRO A 19 -2.00 0.42 -0.83
C PRO A 19 -3.32 0.55 -0.05
N PRO A 20 -3.81 1.78 0.21
CA PRO A 20 -5.19 1.96 0.65
C PRO A 20 -6.16 1.39 -0.40
N PRO A 21 -7.34 0.87 0.00
CA PRO A 21 -8.35 0.41 -0.94
C PRO A 21 -8.73 1.50 -1.93
N MET A 22 -8.99 1.12 -3.18
CA MET A 22 -9.56 2.02 -4.18
C MET A 22 -10.92 2.56 -3.71
N ALA A 23 -11.35 3.69 -4.27
CA ALA A 23 -12.67 4.26 -4.05
C ALA A 23 -13.36 4.46 -5.40
N LEU A 24 -14.69 4.60 -5.41
CA LEU A 24 -15.42 4.96 -6.64
C LEU A 24 -14.88 6.29 -7.18
N GLY A 25 -14.65 6.34 -8.48
CA GLY A 25 -14.08 7.52 -9.14
C GLY A 25 -14.01 7.33 -10.64
N ALA A 26 -13.46 8.33 -11.34
CA ALA A 26 -13.41 8.31 -12.80
C ALA A 26 -12.74 7.06 -13.40
N TRP A 27 -11.85 6.39 -12.65
CA TRP A 27 -11.11 5.20 -13.10
C TRP A 27 -11.55 3.91 -12.38
N VAL A 28 -12.45 4.04 -11.40
CA VAL A 28 -12.98 2.92 -10.62
C VAL A 28 -14.51 2.95 -10.73
N PRO A 29 -15.06 2.47 -11.87
CA PRO A 29 -16.49 2.60 -12.14
C PRO A 29 -17.35 1.54 -11.44
N GLU A 30 -16.74 0.53 -10.79
CA GLU A 30 -17.44 -0.62 -10.23
C GLU A 30 -16.90 -1.00 -8.85
N GLU A 31 -17.80 -1.40 -7.94
CA GLU A 31 -17.47 -1.81 -6.56
C GLU A 31 -16.53 -3.02 -6.52
N ARG A 32 -16.59 -3.90 -7.52
CA ARG A 32 -15.72 -5.08 -7.62
C ARG A 32 -14.23 -4.73 -7.58
N LEU A 33 -13.84 -3.59 -8.16
CA LEU A 33 -12.45 -3.13 -8.13
C LEU A 33 -12.02 -2.72 -6.70
N ILE A 34 -12.95 -2.17 -5.92
CA ILE A 34 -12.73 -1.84 -4.51
C ILE A 34 -12.54 -3.13 -3.70
N GLU A 35 -13.40 -4.13 -3.89
CA GLU A 35 -13.28 -5.44 -3.24
C GLU A 35 -11.97 -6.15 -3.59
N ASN A 36 -11.57 -6.09 -4.87
CA ASN A 36 -10.28 -6.63 -5.32
C ASN A 36 -9.09 -5.91 -4.66
N SER A 37 -9.16 -4.58 -4.48
CA SER A 37 -8.11 -3.83 -3.79
C SER A 37 -7.98 -4.20 -2.30
N ARG A 38 -9.10 -4.50 -1.63
CA ARG A 38 -9.10 -5.02 -0.25
C ARG A 38 -8.51 -6.42 -0.18
N THR A 39 -8.86 -7.27 -1.13
CA THR A 39 -8.27 -8.62 -1.26
C THR A 39 -6.76 -8.54 -1.50
N PHE A 40 -6.30 -7.59 -2.33
CA PHE A 40 -4.89 -7.38 -2.59
C PHE A 40 -4.11 -7.02 -1.31
N ALA A 41 -4.64 -6.13 -0.47
CA ALA A 41 -4.04 -5.79 0.83
C ALA A 41 -3.85 -7.02 1.73
N GLN A 42 -4.87 -7.87 1.82
CA GLN A 42 -4.79 -9.13 2.58
C GLN A 42 -3.72 -10.07 2.02
N LEU A 43 -3.61 -10.19 0.69
CA LEU A 43 -2.57 -11.00 0.04
C LEU A 43 -1.16 -10.43 0.28
N CYS A 44 -0.99 -9.11 0.33
CA CYS A 44 0.28 -8.48 0.69
C CYS A 44 0.71 -8.85 2.11
N LYS A 45 -0.21 -8.82 3.07
CA LYS A 45 0.07 -9.23 4.45
C LYS A 45 0.54 -10.70 4.53
N GLU A 46 -0.22 -11.60 3.92
CA GLU A 46 0.12 -13.04 3.88
C GLU A 46 1.47 -13.28 3.20
N LEU A 47 1.78 -12.52 2.15
CA LEU A 47 3.07 -12.59 1.47
C LEU A 47 4.21 -12.14 2.39
N ALA A 48 4.05 -11.02 3.11
CA ALA A 48 5.05 -10.54 4.05
C ALA A 48 5.36 -11.57 5.14
N GLU A 49 4.31 -12.19 5.70
CA GLU A 49 4.42 -13.27 6.70
C GLU A 49 5.19 -14.47 6.14
N ARG A 50 4.83 -14.95 4.95
CA ARG A 50 5.52 -16.07 4.28
C ARG A 50 6.99 -15.78 3.98
N MET A 51 7.31 -14.53 3.63
CA MET A 51 8.67 -14.09 3.34
C MET A 51 9.46 -13.75 4.62
N GLY A 52 8.79 -13.60 5.76
CA GLY A 52 9.39 -13.16 7.02
C GLY A 52 9.96 -11.75 6.95
N VAL A 53 9.30 -10.85 6.20
CA VAL A 53 9.67 -9.42 6.10
C VAL A 53 8.67 -8.57 6.89
N ARG A 54 9.02 -7.30 7.16
CA ARG A 54 8.10 -6.38 7.85
C ARG A 54 6.90 -6.04 6.95
N PHE A 55 5.76 -5.76 7.57
CA PHE A 55 4.54 -5.35 6.89
C PHE A 55 3.96 -4.08 7.50
N ALA A 56 3.34 -3.24 6.67
CA ALA A 56 2.51 -2.13 7.13
C ALA A 56 1.23 -1.99 6.28
N ASP A 57 0.14 -1.68 6.96
CA ASP A 57 -1.18 -1.40 6.37
C ASP A 57 -1.32 0.13 6.17
N ALA A 58 -1.18 0.59 4.94
CA ALA A 58 -1.39 1.99 4.59
C ALA A 58 -2.87 2.37 4.49
N GLY A 59 -3.77 1.39 4.35
CA GLY A 59 -5.22 1.60 4.42
C GLY A 59 -5.68 2.19 5.75
N ALA A 60 -4.95 1.91 6.84
CA ALA A 60 -5.21 2.47 8.16
C ALA A 60 -4.73 3.92 8.35
N TRP A 61 -3.96 4.50 7.42
CA TRP A 61 -3.31 5.80 7.61
C TRP A 61 -4.16 7.01 7.21
N GLY A 62 -5.40 6.80 6.78
CA GLY A 62 -6.29 7.89 6.37
C GLY A 62 -5.83 8.58 5.07
N VAL A 63 -5.23 7.83 4.16
CA VAL A 63 -4.76 8.33 2.86
C VAL A 63 -5.96 8.67 1.98
N SER A 64 -6.15 9.97 1.70
CA SER A 64 -7.23 10.42 0.83
C SER A 64 -6.88 10.30 -0.65
N LEU A 65 -7.84 9.79 -1.43
CA LEU A 65 -7.71 9.57 -2.87
C LEU A 65 -8.27 10.75 -3.70
N ALA A 66 -7.72 10.93 -4.89
CA ALA A 66 -8.15 11.88 -5.89
C ALA A 66 -9.45 11.43 -6.57
N TYR A 67 -10.01 12.29 -7.43
CA TYR A 67 -11.31 12.08 -8.08
C TYR A 67 -11.38 10.81 -8.97
N ASP A 68 -10.23 10.27 -9.36
CA ASP A 68 -10.15 9.04 -10.15
C ASP A 68 -10.38 7.78 -9.31
N GLY A 69 -10.32 7.87 -7.98
CA GLY A 69 -10.51 6.74 -7.07
C GLY A 69 -9.26 5.88 -6.85
N VAL A 70 -8.09 6.31 -7.34
CA VAL A 70 -6.84 5.54 -7.34
C VAL A 70 -5.66 6.33 -6.78
N HIS A 71 -5.39 7.53 -7.31
CA HIS A 71 -4.20 8.30 -6.93
C HIS A 71 -4.42 9.07 -5.62
N PHE A 72 -3.35 9.45 -4.95
CA PHE A 72 -3.45 10.22 -3.71
C PHE A 72 -3.71 11.69 -4.00
N THR A 73 -4.44 12.36 -3.12
CA THR A 73 -4.42 13.83 -3.06
C THR A 73 -3.12 14.32 -2.43
N GLU A 74 -2.90 15.64 -2.45
CA GLU A 74 -1.83 16.28 -1.68
C GLU A 74 -1.89 15.92 -0.18
N ALA A 75 -3.10 15.92 0.40
CA ALA A 75 -3.31 15.50 1.79
C ALA A 75 -3.06 13.99 1.98
N GLY A 76 -3.44 13.17 1.00
CA GLY A 76 -3.17 11.73 1.00
C GLY A 76 -1.67 11.42 1.01
N HIS A 77 -0.88 12.11 0.19
CA HIS A 77 0.58 12.00 0.22
C HIS A 77 1.18 12.36 1.58
N ARG A 78 0.67 13.42 2.24
CA ARG A 78 1.09 13.78 3.60
C ARG A 78 0.77 12.70 4.62
N ALA A 79 -0.46 12.17 4.59
CA ALA A 79 -0.89 11.11 5.50
C ALA A 79 -0.04 9.84 5.32
N PHE A 80 0.20 9.45 4.06
CA PHE A 80 1.06 8.30 3.74
C PHE A 80 2.48 8.49 4.26
N ALA A 81 3.09 9.66 4.02
CA ALA A 81 4.45 9.95 4.49
C ALA A 81 4.54 9.96 6.03
N ALA A 82 3.52 10.47 6.73
CA ALA A 82 3.46 10.44 8.19
C ALA A 82 3.36 9.01 8.72
N GLY A 83 2.46 8.19 8.17
CA GLY A 83 2.32 6.77 8.56
C GLY A 83 3.61 5.97 8.29
N LEU A 84 4.24 6.20 7.14
CA LEU A 84 5.53 5.59 6.82
C LEU A 84 6.63 5.99 7.82
N LEU A 85 6.69 7.26 8.21
CA LEU A 85 7.66 7.73 9.19
C LEU A 85 7.48 7.04 10.56
N GLU A 86 6.24 6.85 11.01
CA GLU A 86 5.97 6.13 12.27
C GLU A 86 6.40 4.66 12.20
N VAL A 87 6.21 3.99 11.07
CA VAL A 87 6.63 2.57 10.89
C VAL A 87 8.15 2.42 10.81
N LEU A 88 8.86 3.45 10.34
CA LEU A 88 10.32 3.41 10.18
C LEU A 88 11.09 3.84 11.43
N ARG A 89 10.42 4.39 12.44
CA ARG A 89 11.01 4.67 13.76
C ARG A 89 11.34 3.39 14.52
#